data_AF-A0A4P7H971-F1
#
_entry.id   AF-A0A4P7H971-F1
#
_cell.length_a   1.000
_cell.length_b   1.000
_cell.length_c   1.000
_cell.angle_alpha   90.00
_cell.angle_beta   90.00
_cell.angle_gamma   90.00
#
_symmetry.space_group_name_H-M   'P 1'
#
loop_
_entity.id
_entity.type
_entity.pdbx_description
1 polymer ?
#
loop_
_entity_poly.entity_id
_entity_poly.type
_entity_poly.pdbx_seq_one_letter_code
_entity_poly.pdbx_strand_id
1 'polypeptide(L)'
;MCGEGGRRPLLPDWHELSAALRLQTGDRPGDHLVIQLARALAQLHHTRRAQPDRLVEIDCRRSEVVTVIDDWVAKQVPPRRTKDQQAESLGSTIDRMAAAQILADHLLMTAENVPEQRVHAAWSRLAALANQWTDLAHDIETRRPRSIGHR
;
A
#
# COMPACT_ATOMS: atom_id res chain seq x y z
N MET A 1 -11.29 32.25 -6.03
CA MET A 1 -10.25 31.86 -5.05
C MET A 1 -9.28 30.94 -5.76
N CYS A 2 -8.09 31.44 -6.08
CA CYS A 2 -7.06 30.64 -6.75
C CYS A 2 -6.47 29.68 -5.71
N GLY A 3 -6.88 28.40 -5.77
CA GLY A 3 -6.27 27.36 -4.96
C GLY A 3 -4.81 27.23 -5.35
N GLU A 4 -3.92 27.40 -4.38
CA GLU A 4 -2.50 27.17 -4.52
C GLU A 4 -2.28 25.83 -5.21
N GLY A 5 -1.53 25.84 -6.32
CA GLY A 5 -1.11 24.63 -7.04
C GLY A 5 -0.12 23.84 -6.19
N GLY A 6 -0.60 23.28 -5.07
CA GLY A 6 0.13 22.36 -4.23
C GLY A 6 0.54 21.17 -5.07
N ARG A 7 1.85 20.96 -5.19
CA ARG A 7 2.41 19.81 -5.91
C ARG A 7 1.79 18.55 -5.33
N ARG A 8 1.06 17.78 -6.15
CA ARG A 8 0.48 16.50 -5.70
C ARG A 8 1.60 15.63 -5.12
N PRO A 9 1.41 15.05 -3.92
CA PRO A 9 2.42 14.19 -3.32
C PRO A 9 2.75 13.05 -4.27
N LEU A 10 4.00 12.57 -4.23
CA LEU A 10 4.44 11.48 -5.10
C LEU A 10 3.74 10.16 -4.74
N LEU A 11 3.46 9.95 -3.46
CA LEU A 11 2.78 8.76 -2.97
C LEU A 11 1.41 9.13 -2.39
N PRO A 12 0.42 8.24 -2.52
CA PRO A 12 -0.87 8.43 -1.86
C PRO A 12 -0.70 8.42 -0.34
N ASP A 13 -1.58 9.12 0.37
CA ASP A 13 -1.65 9.00 1.82
C ASP A 13 -2.26 7.66 2.26
N TRP A 14 -2.21 7.37 3.56
CA TRP A 14 -2.70 6.10 4.09
C TRP A 14 -4.22 5.95 3.97
N HIS A 15 -5.01 7.03 3.97
CA HIS A 15 -6.46 6.98 3.79
C HIS A 15 -6.81 6.60 2.35
N GLU A 16 -6.11 7.18 1.37
CA GLU A 16 -6.26 6.83 -0.05
C GLU A 16 -5.91 5.35 -0.28
N LEU A 17 -4.81 4.86 0.30
CA LEU A 17 -4.49 3.42 0.28
C LEU A 17 -5.59 2.59 0.95
N SER A 18 -6.05 3.00 2.12
CA SER A 18 -7.08 2.29 2.86
C SER A 18 -8.40 2.18 2.07
N ALA A 19 -8.79 3.22 1.33
CA ALA A 19 -9.92 3.19 0.43
C ALA A 19 -9.70 2.20 -0.73
N ALA A 20 -8.50 2.16 -1.32
CA ALA A 20 -8.16 1.23 -2.39
C ALA A 20 -8.18 -0.23 -1.91
N LEU A 21 -7.66 -0.48 -0.70
CA LEU A 21 -7.63 -1.81 -0.08
C LEU A 21 -9.03 -2.33 0.25
N ARG A 22 -9.97 -1.44 0.58
CA ARG A 22 -11.40 -1.75 0.71
C ARG A 22 -12.14 -1.80 -0.63
N LEU A 23 -11.43 -1.74 -1.75
CA LEU A 23 -11.98 -1.74 -3.10
C LEU A 23 -12.94 -0.57 -3.41
N GLN A 24 -12.78 0.56 -2.72
CA GLN A 24 -13.61 1.77 -2.90
C GLN A 24 -13.07 2.69 -4.01
N THR A 25 -11.77 2.60 -4.33
CA THR A 25 -11.08 3.43 -5.33
C THR A 25 -10.07 2.59 -6.13
N GLY A 26 -9.45 3.15 -7.18
CA GLY A 26 -8.39 2.50 -7.96
C GLY A 26 -8.88 1.67 -9.15
N ASP A 27 -10.13 1.86 -9.58
CA ASP A 27 -10.74 1.19 -10.73
C ASP A 27 -10.80 2.09 -11.97
N ARG A 28 -10.47 3.38 -11.85
CA ARG A 28 -10.64 4.34 -12.94
C ARG A 28 -9.33 4.54 -13.71
N PRO A 29 -9.40 4.63 -15.06
CA PRO A 29 -8.28 5.12 -15.85
C PRO A 29 -7.85 6.52 -15.39
N GLY A 30 -6.56 6.68 -15.08
CA GLY A 30 -5.99 7.94 -14.58
C GLY A 30 -5.87 8.02 -13.05
N ASP A 31 -6.36 7.02 -12.30
CA ASP A 31 -6.06 6.89 -10.88
C ASP A 31 -4.55 6.73 -10.66
N HIS A 32 -4.07 7.15 -9.48
CA HIS A 32 -2.66 7.03 -9.13
C HIS A 32 -2.20 5.56 -9.25
N LEU A 33 -1.06 5.29 -9.88
CA LEU A 33 -0.59 3.92 -10.14
C LEU A 33 -0.55 3.08 -8.86
N VAL A 34 0.01 3.62 -7.78
CA VAL A 34 0.07 2.94 -6.48
C VAL A 34 -1.33 2.59 -5.93
N ILE A 35 -2.35 3.40 -6.20
CA ILE A 35 -3.73 3.14 -5.79
C ILE A 35 -4.33 1.97 -6.59
N GLN A 36 -4.08 1.94 -7.90
CA GLN A 36 -4.51 0.82 -8.76
C GLN A 36 -3.83 -0.50 -8.33
N LEU A 37 -2.53 -0.47 -8.06
CA LEU A 37 -1.77 -1.65 -7.64
C LEU A 37 -2.14 -2.11 -6.22
N ALA A 38 -2.42 -1.18 -5.29
CA ALA A 38 -2.95 -1.52 -3.97
C ALA A 38 -4.32 -2.21 -4.07
N ARG A 39 -5.22 -1.72 -4.94
CA ARG A 39 -6.49 -2.39 -5.24
C ARG A 39 -6.26 -3.80 -5.79
N ALA A 40 -5.31 -3.97 -6.72
CA ALA A 40 -4.97 -5.29 -7.27
C ALA A 40 -4.46 -6.26 -6.20
N LEU A 41 -3.61 -5.79 -5.27
CA LEU A 41 -3.16 -6.60 -4.12
C LEU A 41 -4.34 -7.03 -3.24
N ALA A 42 -5.28 -6.13 -2.94
CA ALA A 42 -6.48 -6.48 -2.19
C ALA A 42 -7.34 -7.54 -2.90
N GLN A 43 -7.52 -7.42 -4.21
CA GLN A 43 -8.22 -8.44 -5.02
C GLN A 43 -7.50 -9.80 -4.98
N LEU A 44 -6.17 -9.82 -5.05
CA LEU A 44 -5.38 -11.04 -4.92
C LEU A 44 -5.54 -11.67 -3.53
N HIS A 45 -5.55 -10.88 -2.45
CA HIS A 45 -5.79 -11.39 -1.09
C HIS A 45 -7.21 -11.95 -0.91
N HIS A 46 -8.23 -11.31 -1.47
CA HIS A 46 -9.59 -11.87 -1.51
C HIS A 46 -9.61 -13.21 -2.25
N THR A 47 -9.00 -13.26 -3.44
CA THR A 47 -8.92 -14.49 -4.26
C THR A 47 -8.17 -15.59 -3.52
N ARG A 48 -7.07 -15.24 -2.83
CA ARG A 48 -6.26 -16.17 -2.03
C ARG A 48 -7.08 -16.87 -0.95
N ARG A 49 -7.98 -16.13 -0.29
CA ARG A 49 -8.88 -16.69 0.71
C ARG A 49 -9.99 -17.55 0.12
N ALA A 50 -10.50 -17.19 -1.07
CA ALA A 50 -11.57 -17.91 -1.73
C ALA A 50 -11.08 -19.17 -2.49
N GLN A 51 -9.80 -19.20 -2.90
CA GLN A 51 -9.22 -20.24 -3.76
C GLN A 51 -7.90 -20.76 -3.16
N PRO A 52 -7.94 -21.54 -2.06
CA PRO A 52 -6.74 -22.08 -1.41
C PRO A 52 -5.95 -23.06 -2.28
N ASP A 53 -6.53 -23.60 -3.35
CA ASP A 53 -5.80 -24.50 -4.27
C ASP A 53 -4.86 -23.74 -5.23
N ARG A 54 -4.97 -22.40 -5.30
CA ARG A 54 -4.20 -21.53 -6.21
C ARG A 54 -3.18 -20.64 -5.51
N LEU A 55 -2.79 -20.98 -4.28
CA LEU A 55 -1.91 -20.14 -3.46
C LEU A 55 -0.60 -19.78 -4.17
N VAL A 56 0.06 -20.75 -4.80
CA VAL A 56 1.35 -20.51 -5.48
C VAL A 56 1.21 -19.48 -6.61
N GLU A 57 0.18 -19.62 -7.44
CA GLU A 57 -0.08 -18.69 -8.56
C GLU A 57 -0.42 -17.28 -8.05
N ILE A 58 -1.24 -17.20 -7.01
CA ILE A 58 -1.66 -15.91 -6.42
C ILE A 58 -0.50 -15.23 -5.70
N ASP A 59 0.33 -15.98 -4.98
CA ASP A 59 1.50 -15.46 -4.28
C ASP A 59 2.57 -14.99 -5.28
N CYS A 60 2.74 -15.68 -6.42
CA CYS A 60 3.59 -15.20 -7.53
C CYS A 60 3.11 -13.84 -8.07
N ARG A 61 1.82 -13.72 -8.38
CA ARG A 61 1.23 -12.46 -8.85
C ARG A 61 1.34 -11.33 -7.82
N ARG A 62 1.18 -11.63 -6.52
CA ARG A 62 1.39 -10.65 -5.46
C ARG A 62 2.83 -10.15 -5.47
N SER A 63 3.80 -11.04 -5.55
CA SER A 63 5.21 -10.68 -5.63
C SER A 63 5.52 -9.83 -6.88
N GLU A 64 4.93 -10.15 -8.03
CA GLU A 64 5.08 -9.34 -9.25
C GLU A 64 4.54 -7.92 -9.06
N VAL A 65 3.35 -7.76 -8.45
CA VAL A 65 2.77 -6.43 -8.17
C VAL A 65 3.65 -5.65 -7.18
N VAL A 66 4.19 -6.30 -6.16
CA VAL A 66 5.16 -5.70 -5.22
C VAL A 66 6.39 -5.17 -5.97
N THR A 67 6.98 -5.99 -6.86
CA THR A 67 8.13 -5.57 -7.67
C THR A 67 7.80 -4.38 -8.57
N VAL A 68 6.62 -4.36 -9.21
CA VAL A 68 6.19 -3.22 -10.04
C VAL A 68 6.11 -1.93 -9.24
N ILE A 69 5.60 -1.98 -8.00
CA ILE A 69 5.55 -0.80 -7.10
C ILE A 69 6.96 -0.33 -6.78
N ASP A 70 7.83 -1.23 -6.33
CA ASP A 70 9.19 -0.88 -5.92
C ASP A 70 10.02 -0.32 -7.09
N ASP A 71 9.92 -0.92 -8.28
CA ASP A 71 10.58 -0.46 -9.50
C ASP A 71 10.08 0.91 -9.95
N TRP A 72 8.77 1.17 -9.82
CA TRP A 72 8.22 2.48 -10.10
C TRP A 72 8.80 3.51 -9.13
N VAL A 73 8.78 3.25 -7.81
CA VAL A 73 9.31 4.22 -6.85
C VAL A 73 10.81 4.47 -7.05
N ALA A 74 11.60 3.43 -7.34
CA ALA A 74 13.03 3.55 -7.61
C ALA A 74 13.35 4.48 -8.79
N LYS A 75 12.44 4.62 -9.75
CA LYS A 75 12.56 5.56 -10.88
C LYS A 75 12.20 7.00 -10.51
N GLN A 76 11.43 7.21 -9.44
CA GLN A 76 10.91 8.52 -9.04
C GLN A 76 11.83 9.26 -8.05
N VAL A 77 12.65 8.53 -7.28
CA VAL A 77 13.56 9.12 -6.29
C VAL A 77 15.01 8.70 -6.52
N PRO A 78 15.99 9.60 -6.28
CA PRO A 78 17.40 9.22 -6.33
C PRO A 78 17.70 8.07 -5.35
N PRO A 79 18.64 7.17 -5.69
CA PRO A 79 19.08 6.11 -4.79
C PRO A 79 19.65 6.70 -3.49
N ARG A 80 19.47 5.98 -2.39
CA ARG A 80 20.03 6.38 -1.09
C ARG A 80 21.56 6.46 -1.19
N ARG A 81 22.14 7.55 -0.68
CA ARG A 81 23.61 7.76 -0.70
C ARG A 81 24.37 6.81 0.23
N THR A 82 23.68 6.19 1.18
CA THR A 82 24.27 5.25 2.15
C THR A 82 23.84 3.81 1.82
N LYS A 83 24.82 2.91 1.72
CA LYS A 83 24.62 1.47 1.47
C LYS A 83 24.07 0.69 2.67
N ASP A 84 23.89 1.33 3.83
CA ASP A 84 23.81 0.63 5.12
C ASP A 84 22.41 0.33 5.65
N GLN A 85 21.34 0.56 4.89
CA GLN A 85 20.02 0.05 5.28
C GLN A 85 19.32 -0.53 4.07
N GLN A 86 18.99 -1.82 4.16
CA GLN A 86 18.05 -2.47 3.26
C GLN A 86 16.77 -1.64 3.28
N ALA A 87 16.54 -0.86 2.23
CA ALA A 87 15.39 0.05 2.19
C ALA A 87 14.13 -0.80 2.33
N GLU A 88 13.25 -0.41 3.25
CA GLU A 88 11.99 -1.09 3.41
C GLU A 88 11.21 -1.00 2.09
N SER A 89 10.80 -2.16 1.56
CA SER A 89 10.04 -2.26 0.31
C SER A 89 8.65 -1.65 0.51
N LEU A 90 8.33 -0.64 -0.30
CA LEU A 90 7.04 0.05 -0.27
C LEU A 90 5.94 -0.88 -0.76
N GLY A 91 6.21 -1.64 -1.82
CA GLY A 91 5.30 -2.67 -2.32
C GLY A 91 4.99 -3.71 -1.25
N SER A 92 6.01 -4.18 -0.52
CA SER A 92 5.82 -5.15 0.57
C SER A 92 5.04 -4.57 1.75
N THR A 93 5.18 -3.28 2.05
CA THR A 93 4.34 -2.61 3.07
C THR A 93 2.89 -2.56 2.65
N ILE A 94 2.59 -2.19 1.39
CA ILE A 94 1.22 -2.18 0.86
C ILE A 94 0.62 -3.59 0.85
N ASP A 95 1.38 -4.61 0.44
CA ASP A 95 0.92 -6.00 0.45
C ASP A 95 0.60 -6.51 1.88
N ARG A 96 1.42 -6.14 2.87
CA ARG A 96 1.14 -6.40 4.28
C ARG A 96 -0.10 -5.64 4.78
N MET A 97 -0.30 -4.39 4.35
CA MET A 97 -1.52 -3.63 4.65
C MET A 97 -2.76 -4.31 4.06
N ALA A 98 -2.69 -4.78 2.82
CA ALA A 98 -3.76 -5.51 2.17
C ALA A 98 -4.12 -6.79 2.95
N ALA A 99 -3.13 -7.60 3.30
CA ALA A 99 -3.32 -8.80 4.11
C ALA A 99 -3.98 -8.48 5.47
N ALA A 100 -3.52 -7.43 6.16
CA ALA A 100 -4.04 -7.00 7.45
C ALA A 100 -5.48 -6.48 7.35
N GLN A 101 -5.81 -5.69 6.32
CA GLN A 101 -7.16 -5.20 6.05
C GLN A 101 -8.14 -6.37 5.85
N ILE A 102 -7.81 -7.30 4.95
CA ILE A 102 -8.68 -8.47 4.68
C ILE A 102 -8.86 -9.35 5.92
N LEU A 103 -7.80 -9.53 6.71
CA LEU A 103 -7.88 -10.29 7.96
C LEU A 103 -8.78 -9.57 8.98
N ALA A 104 -8.59 -8.27 9.19
CA ALA A 104 -9.38 -7.48 10.14
C ALA A 104 -10.86 -7.47 9.76
N ASP A 105 -11.17 -7.25 8.48
CA ASP A 105 -12.54 -7.28 7.96
C ASP A 105 -13.18 -8.66 8.15
N HIS A 106 -12.43 -9.73 7.85
CA HIS A 106 -12.93 -11.09 8.06
C HIS A 106 -13.23 -11.36 9.55
N LEU A 107 -12.29 -11.07 10.45
CA LEU A 107 -12.47 -11.34 11.87
C LEU A 107 -13.64 -10.53 12.46
N LEU A 108 -13.85 -9.29 11.99
CA LEU A 108 -15.00 -8.48 12.37
C LEU A 108 -16.32 -9.11 11.90
N MET A 109 -16.38 -9.60 10.66
CA MET A 109 -17.58 -10.26 10.12
C MET A 109 -17.88 -11.61 10.76
N THR A 110 -16.86 -12.29 11.32
CA THR A 110 -17.00 -13.58 12.02
C THR A 110 -16.93 -13.47 13.55
N ALA A 111 -17.08 -12.26 14.10
CA ALA A 111 -16.73 -11.94 15.49
C ALA A 111 -17.49 -12.75 16.55
N GLU A 112 -18.71 -13.23 16.27
CA GLU A 112 -19.48 -14.09 17.19
C GLU A 112 -18.71 -15.36 17.61
N ASN A 113 -17.77 -15.82 16.78
CA ASN A 113 -16.98 -17.04 16.99
C ASN A 113 -15.47 -16.75 17.23
N VAL A 114 -15.09 -15.48 17.42
CA VAL A 114 -13.68 -15.07 17.51
C VAL A 114 -13.42 -14.32 18.83
N PRO A 115 -12.34 -14.64 19.56
CA PRO A 115 -11.94 -13.85 20.73
C PRO A 115 -11.73 -12.38 20.36
N GLU A 116 -12.31 -11.46 21.12
CA GLU A 116 -12.21 -10.01 20.92
C GLU A 116 -10.75 -9.55 20.76
N GLN A 117 -9.83 -10.14 21.52
CA GLN A 117 -8.39 -9.85 21.46
C GLN A 117 -7.79 -10.11 20.07
N ARG A 118 -8.30 -11.10 19.31
CA ARG A 118 -7.84 -11.36 17.93
C ARG A 118 -8.33 -10.28 16.97
N VAL A 119 -9.56 -9.81 17.14
CA VAL A 119 -10.12 -8.70 16.35
C VAL A 119 -9.28 -7.43 16.62
N HIS A 120 -9.06 -7.09 17.89
CA HIS A 120 -8.22 -5.95 18.29
C HIS A 120 -6.78 -6.05 17.78
N ALA A 121 -6.17 -7.22 17.83
CA ALA A 121 -4.81 -7.44 17.32
C ALA A 121 -4.72 -7.21 15.80
N ALA A 122 -5.73 -7.65 15.04
CA ALA A 122 -5.75 -7.43 13.59
C ALA A 122 -5.89 -5.94 13.23
N TRP A 123 -6.80 -5.21 13.89
CA TRP A 123 -6.95 -3.76 13.70
C TRP A 123 -5.70 -2.98 14.13
N SER A 124 -5.09 -3.38 15.25
CA SER A 124 -3.85 -2.78 15.74
C SER A 124 -2.69 -3.01 14.78
N ARG A 125 -2.61 -4.20 14.15
CA ARG A 125 -1.61 -4.48 13.11
C ARG A 125 -1.80 -3.60 11.88
N LEU A 126 -3.04 -3.40 11.44
CA LEU A 126 -3.35 -2.51 10.32
C LEU A 126 -2.97 -1.05 10.63
N ALA A 127 -3.29 -0.55 11.83
CA ALA A 127 -2.92 0.80 12.26
C ALA A 127 -1.40 0.99 12.30
N ALA A 128 -0.65 0.01 12.82
CA ALA A 128 0.82 0.05 12.82
C ALA A 128 1.41 0.12 11.40
N LEU A 129 0.83 -0.62 10.45
CA LEU A 129 1.25 -0.57 9.05
C LEU A 129 0.89 0.77 8.38
N ALA A 130 -0.25 1.37 8.73
CA ALA A 130 -0.63 2.69 8.23
C ALA A 130 0.33 3.80 8.72
N ASN A 131 0.77 3.72 9.98
CA ASN A 131 1.81 4.61 10.51
C ASN A 131 3.13 4.41 9.77
N GLN A 132 3.56 3.15 9.60
CA GLN A 132 4.77 2.82 8.83
C GLN A 132 4.70 3.36 7.39
N TRP A 133 3.56 3.21 6.71
CA TRP A 133 3.37 3.81 5.38
C TRP A 133 3.52 5.33 5.40
N THR A 134 2.95 5.99 6.40
CA THR A 134 3.03 7.45 6.54
C THR A 134 4.49 7.91 6.67
N ASP A 135 5.29 7.21 7.48
CA ASP A 135 6.71 7.51 7.66
C ASP A 135 7.51 7.27 6.36
N LEU A 136 7.24 6.16 5.67
CA LEU A 136 7.90 5.84 4.40
C LEU A 136 7.53 6.83 3.29
N ALA A 137 6.25 7.22 3.21
CA ALA A 137 5.76 8.20 2.25
C ALA A 137 6.40 9.57 2.51
N HIS A 138 6.53 9.95 3.78
CA HIS A 138 7.23 11.17 4.17
C HIS A 138 8.71 11.13 3.76
N ASP A 139 9.45 10.06 4.09
CA ASP A 139 10.86 9.90 3.70
C ASP A 139 11.05 9.99 2.18
N ILE A 140 10.17 9.37 1.39
CA ILE A 140 10.19 9.47 -0.08
C ILE A 140 9.99 10.90 -0.58
N GLU A 141 9.02 11.64 -0.02
CA GLU A 141 8.78 13.03 -0.43
C GLU A 141 9.97 13.93 -0.07
N THR A 142 10.64 13.70 1.06
CA THR A 142 11.86 14.46 1.43
C THR A 142 13.02 14.23 0.45
N ARG A 143 13.08 13.07 -0.18
CA ARG A 143 14.11 12.69 -1.16
C ARG A 143 13.76 13.08 -2.59
N ARG A 144 12.53 13.53 -2.84
CA ARG A 144 12.06 13.90 -4.18
C ARG A 144 12.87 15.09 -4.71
N PRO A 145 13.38 15.03 -5.95
CA PRO A 145 14.04 16.17 -6.56
C PRO A 145 13.07 17.35 -6.66
N ARG A 146 13.48 18.51 -6.14
CA ARG A 146 12.74 19.75 -6.39
C ARG A 146 12.76 19.99 -7.89
N SER A 147 11.60 20.20 -8.51
CA SER A 147 11.59 20.64 -9.91
C SER A 147 12.23 22.02 -9.95
N ILE A 148 13.44 22.12 -10.50
CA ILE A 148 14.05 23.40 -10.81
C ILE A 148 13.25 23.93 -11.99
N GLY A 149 12.28 24.81 -11.72
CA GLY A 149 11.47 25.43 -12.75
C GLY A 149 12.41 26.07 -13.77
N HIS A 150 12.37 25.57 -15.00
CA HIS A 150 12.98 26.28 -16.12
C HIS A 150 12.10 27.50 -16.37
N ARG A 151 12.68 28.67 -16.09
CA ARG A 151 12.13 30.00 -16.29
C ARG A 151 12.19 30.37 -17.77
#